data_AF-A0A2N2NTT4-F1
#
_entry.id   AF-A0A2N2NTT4-F1
#
_cell.length_a   1.000
_cell.length_b   1.000
_cell.length_c   1.000
_cell.angle_alpha   90.00
_cell.angle_beta   90.00
_cell.angle_gamma   90.00
#
_symmetry.space_group_name_H-M   'P 1'
#
loop_
_entity.id
_entity.type
_entity.pdbx_description
1 polymer ?
#
loop_
_entity_poly.entity_id
_entity_poly.type
_entity_poly.pdbx_seq_one_letter_code
_entity_poly.pdbx_strand_id
1 'polypeptide(L)'
;MNHKFIKLSINFIIISIIFNSFSSKSYAQNIQVDTCHFGINNVYKFIDGYDMTILGADSYINWDIKNDPIEPENYQHVKVIRVWGNNDKFEITKSNLPDQLDIYPGSIWIIGNEPDTTYEDQDNLTAETYALRFVELSSIIRNHDPSALIGFAPIVQPSPVRIFYLELVIAEMEKLLSGTEISISDTFDIWTIHAFLLNEMPKEWGTGLPQGITMEMLDENHQPLDLDYRTDTHSMTLFKQLIINFRQWIFHVGLGDKPLWITEYGSLMPYYYVPENETIEFMIETFDFLLSYKDPTYGFLPDNNRLVQKWYWFSLNHSIYDKGGSLYNLDINSETNTGLSFRQYEPNSEFVDQKNPDFEPISIEEISPLRYSEIEGNVDYLIKIRVRNHVSSDHISNFVLHLYDENDNKISSNIGYTVRCGGDGFTNLIYSNITPGSIKSNFKFVVETNSSEDINPSNDELMIKEPIEFLGLPRLIYLPLIYK
;
A
#
# COMPACT_ATOMS: atom_id res chain seq x y z
N MET A 1 55.74 -48.53 41.15
CA MET A 1 55.76 -47.09 41.47
C MET A 1 56.18 -46.34 40.22
N ASN A 2 55.39 -45.33 39.82
CA ASN A 2 55.59 -44.39 38.71
C ASN A 2 55.67 -44.98 37.29
N HIS A 3 54.70 -44.63 36.43
CA HIS A 3 54.91 -43.58 35.42
C HIS A 3 53.62 -43.23 34.65
N LYS A 4 53.23 -41.95 34.79
CA LYS A 4 52.57 -41.02 33.85
C LYS A 4 51.70 -41.61 32.72
N PHE A 5 50.39 -41.43 32.87
CA PHE A 5 49.43 -41.40 31.76
C PHE A 5 49.61 -40.11 30.94
N ILE A 6 49.84 -40.26 29.64
CA ILE A 6 49.74 -39.19 28.64
C ILE A 6 48.28 -39.14 28.19
N LYS A 7 47.58 -38.03 28.44
CA LYS A 7 46.29 -37.72 27.84
C LYS A 7 46.53 -37.21 26.42
N LEU A 8 46.10 -37.97 25.42
CA LEU A 8 45.87 -37.46 24.06
C LEU A 8 44.48 -36.80 24.03
N SER A 9 44.44 -35.48 23.90
CA SER A 9 43.24 -34.72 23.57
C SER A 9 43.03 -34.76 22.05
N ILE A 10 42.03 -35.50 21.59
CA ILE A 10 41.54 -35.45 20.22
C ILE A 10 40.57 -34.27 20.14
N ASN A 11 41.00 -33.16 19.52
CA ASN A 11 40.12 -32.07 19.15
C ASN A 11 39.29 -32.51 17.93
N PHE A 12 38.01 -32.83 18.15
CA PHE A 12 37.02 -32.86 17.08
C PHE A 12 36.66 -31.42 16.72
N ILE A 13 37.14 -30.94 15.57
CA ILE A 13 36.62 -29.73 14.94
C ILE A 13 35.31 -30.15 14.27
N ILE A 14 34.19 -29.88 14.95
CA ILE A 14 32.86 -29.87 14.31
C ILE A 14 32.81 -28.55 13.53
N ILE A 15 33.04 -28.62 12.22
CA ILE A 15 32.69 -27.53 11.31
C ILE A 15 31.16 -27.57 11.22
N SER A 16 30.51 -26.70 11.99
CA SER A 16 29.09 -26.41 11.84
C SER A 16 28.93 -25.56 10.58
N ILE A 17 28.67 -26.20 9.44
CA ILE A 17 28.12 -25.51 8.27
C ILE A 17 26.66 -25.22 8.63
N ILE A 18 26.42 -24.06 9.24
CA ILE A 18 25.08 -23.52 9.41
C ILE A 18 24.67 -22.99 8.03
N PHE A 19 23.65 -23.62 7.45
CA PHE A 19 22.94 -23.13 6.28
C PHE A 19 22.45 -21.69 6.54
N ASN A 20 22.99 -20.72 5.81
CA ASN A 20 22.51 -19.34 5.77
C ASN A 20 21.18 -19.18 5.00
N SER A 21 20.54 -20.26 4.54
CA SER A 21 19.27 -20.20 3.80
C SER A 21 18.03 -19.99 4.68
N PHE A 22 18.15 -20.14 6.01
CA PHE A 22 17.02 -19.93 6.93
C PHE A 22 16.85 -18.47 7.40
N SER A 23 17.88 -17.61 7.30
CA SER A 23 17.77 -16.24 7.83
C SER A 23 17.12 -15.24 6.85
N SER A 24 17.23 -15.44 5.53
CA SER A 24 16.61 -14.53 4.56
C SER A 24 15.09 -14.72 4.47
N LYS A 25 14.59 -15.97 4.46
CA LYS A 25 13.13 -16.26 4.48
C LYS A 25 12.47 -15.74 5.75
N SER A 26 13.10 -15.89 6.91
CA SER A 26 12.60 -15.36 8.20
C SER A 26 12.60 -13.82 8.25
N TYR A 27 13.58 -13.16 7.62
CA TYR A 27 13.66 -11.70 7.58
C TYR A 27 12.64 -11.09 6.60
N ALA A 28 12.48 -11.71 5.43
CA ALA A 28 11.44 -11.38 4.44
C ALA A 28 10.02 -11.49 5.02
N GLN A 29 9.75 -12.58 5.74
CA GLN A 29 8.47 -12.82 6.40
C GLN A 29 8.17 -11.79 7.50
N ASN A 30 9.19 -11.30 8.23
CA ASN A 30 8.98 -10.30 9.29
C ASN A 30 8.70 -8.89 8.74
N ILE A 31 9.31 -8.49 7.61
CA ILE A 31 9.05 -7.17 7.00
C ILE A 31 7.60 -7.08 6.48
N GLN A 32 7.00 -8.19 6.07
CA GLN A 32 5.70 -8.21 5.40
C GLN A 32 4.49 -8.24 6.34
N VAL A 33 4.70 -8.42 7.64
CA VAL A 33 3.63 -8.58 8.64
C VAL A 33 3.55 -7.38 9.58
N ASP A 34 4.61 -6.57 9.69
CA ASP A 34 4.71 -5.49 10.67
C ASP A 34 4.51 -4.08 10.06
N THR A 35 3.89 -3.97 8.89
CA THR A 35 3.60 -2.69 8.22
C THR A 35 2.11 -2.52 7.95
N CYS A 36 1.71 -1.35 7.46
CA CYS A 36 0.34 -1.17 6.99
C CYS A 36 0.05 -2.07 5.78
N HIS A 37 -1.20 -2.48 5.65
CA HIS A 37 -1.65 -3.30 4.53
C HIS A 37 -2.13 -2.47 3.33
N PHE A 38 -2.28 -1.15 3.50
CA PHE A 38 -2.79 -0.25 2.47
C PHE A 38 -1.67 0.33 1.61
N GLY A 39 -1.76 0.07 0.32
CA GLY A 39 -0.98 0.72 -0.73
C GLY A 39 -1.87 1.35 -1.79
N ILE A 40 -1.24 2.05 -2.74
CA ILE A 40 -1.96 2.71 -3.84
C ILE A 40 -1.35 2.34 -5.18
N ASN A 41 -2.22 2.11 -6.17
CA ASN A 41 -1.78 1.98 -7.54
C ASN A 41 -1.69 3.36 -8.21
N ASN A 42 -0.48 3.74 -8.62
CA ASN A 42 -0.15 5.06 -9.14
C ASN A 42 0.26 5.00 -10.61
N VAL A 43 -0.71 4.88 -11.52
CA VAL A 43 -0.44 4.75 -12.97
C VAL A 43 0.21 6.01 -13.56
N TYR A 44 -0.15 7.18 -13.05
CA TYR A 44 0.44 8.45 -13.48
C TYR A 44 1.34 9.00 -12.39
N LYS A 45 2.32 9.81 -12.78
CA LYS A 45 3.20 10.45 -11.80
C LYS A 45 2.38 11.23 -10.77
N PHE A 46 2.88 11.24 -9.53
CA PHE A 46 2.40 12.18 -8.51
C PHE A 46 2.41 13.61 -9.05
N ILE A 47 1.46 14.42 -8.61
CA ILE A 47 1.31 15.84 -8.99
C ILE A 47 1.60 16.72 -7.79
N ASP A 48 2.36 17.80 -8.02
CA ASP A 48 2.60 18.89 -7.05
C ASP A 48 1.24 19.49 -6.64
N GLY A 49 0.69 19.04 -5.51
CA GLY A 49 -0.63 19.43 -5.03
C GLY A 49 -1.40 18.30 -4.35
N TYR A 50 -1.03 17.04 -4.58
CA TYR A 50 -1.53 15.94 -3.76
C TYR A 50 -0.74 15.87 -2.47
N ASP A 51 -1.42 16.10 -1.35
CA ASP A 51 -0.84 15.84 -0.03
C ASP A 51 -0.95 14.33 0.26
N MET A 52 0.06 13.60 -0.17
CA MET A 52 0.10 12.15 -0.03
C MET A 52 0.26 11.69 1.43
N THR A 53 0.80 12.55 2.30
CA THR A 53 1.04 12.22 3.70
C THR A 53 -0.25 11.97 4.48
N ILE A 54 -1.39 12.47 3.98
CA ILE A 54 -2.70 12.35 4.62
C ILE A 54 -3.60 11.32 3.94
N LEU A 55 -3.07 10.47 3.05
CA LEU A 55 -3.88 9.52 2.30
C LEU A 55 -4.11 8.20 3.06
N GLY A 56 -3.21 7.84 3.97
CA GLY A 56 -3.32 6.61 4.76
C GLY A 56 -2.88 5.36 4.00
N ALA A 57 -1.71 5.44 3.35
CA ALA A 57 -1.00 4.34 2.71
C ALA A 57 0.50 4.48 3.00
N ASP A 58 1.27 3.38 2.93
CA ASP A 58 2.73 3.39 3.14
C ASP A 58 3.53 2.87 1.95
N SER A 59 2.87 2.68 0.81
CA SER A 59 3.49 2.04 -0.35
C SER A 59 2.72 2.32 -1.61
N TYR A 60 3.42 2.18 -2.73
CA TYR A 60 2.82 2.36 -4.04
C TYR A 60 3.44 1.46 -5.12
N ILE A 61 2.69 1.29 -6.20
CA ILE A 61 3.11 0.62 -7.44
C ILE A 61 2.82 1.56 -8.59
N ASN A 62 3.79 1.83 -9.47
CA ASN A 62 3.59 2.65 -10.68
C ASN A 62 3.86 1.88 -11.98
N TRP A 63 3.99 0.55 -11.91
CA TRP A 63 4.29 -0.33 -13.03
C TRP A 63 5.65 -0.07 -13.71
N ASP A 64 6.55 0.64 -13.02
CA ASP A 64 7.92 0.92 -13.43
C ASP A 64 8.91 0.41 -12.35
N ILE A 65 10.19 0.41 -12.70
CA ILE A 65 11.30 0.21 -11.79
C ILE A 65 11.72 1.56 -11.18
N LYS A 66 11.51 2.66 -11.90
CA LYS A 66 11.95 4.00 -11.47
C LYS A 66 10.98 4.61 -10.49
N ASN A 67 11.54 5.19 -9.44
CA ASN A 67 10.80 6.01 -8.48
C ASN A 67 10.16 7.22 -9.16
N ASP A 68 9.05 7.67 -8.61
CA ASP A 68 8.49 8.95 -9.03
C ASP A 68 9.32 10.10 -8.44
N PRO A 69 9.54 11.20 -9.19
CA PRO A 69 10.44 12.27 -8.74
C PRO A 69 10.00 13.00 -7.46
N ILE A 70 8.72 12.90 -7.10
CA ILE A 70 8.12 13.55 -5.93
C ILE A 70 7.39 12.54 -5.03
N GLU A 71 7.85 11.28 -5.04
CA GLU A 71 7.30 10.26 -4.15
C GLU A 71 7.39 10.67 -2.67
N PRO A 72 6.44 10.27 -1.81
CA PRO A 72 6.51 10.55 -0.38
C PRO A 72 7.66 9.78 0.28
N GLU A 73 8.38 10.42 1.21
CA GLU A 73 9.58 9.84 1.85
C GLU A 73 9.28 8.53 2.61
N ASN A 74 8.08 8.39 3.16
CA ASN A 74 7.65 7.22 3.94
C ASN A 74 7.02 6.10 3.09
N TYR A 75 6.99 6.23 1.77
CA TYR A 75 6.34 5.24 0.90
C TYR A 75 7.35 4.21 0.36
N GLN A 76 7.06 2.93 0.56
CA GLN A 76 7.77 1.84 -0.10
C GLN A 76 7.31 1.69 -1.55
N HIS A 77 8.22 1.90 -2.50
CA HIS A 77 7.97 1.61 -3.91
C HIS A 77 8.20 0.13 -4.21
N VAL A 78 7.16 -0.57 -4.67
CA VAL A 78 7.28 -1.93 -5.23
C VAL A 78 7.60 -1.86 -6.72
N LYS A 79 8.73 -2.46 -7.10
CA LYS A 79 9.25 -2.40 -8.47
C LYS A 79 8.54 -3.42 -9.35
N VAL A 80 8.22 -3.05 -10.58
CA VAL A 80 7.67 -3.99 -11.57
C VAL A 80 8.62 -4.13 -12.76
N ILE A 81 9.04 -5.37 -13.03
CA ILE A 81 9.85 -5.73 -14.18
C ILE A 81 8.94 -6.33 -15.23
N ARG A 82 8.76 -5.63 -16.35
CA ARG A 82 7.90 -6.10 -17.45
C ARG A 82 8.57 -7.22 -18.24
N VAL A 83 7.84 -8.32 -18.45
CA VAL A 83 8.35 -9.46 -19.22
C VAL A 83 7.97 -9.42 -20.70
N TRP A 84 7.05 -8.53 -21.10
CA TRP A 84 6.72 -8.11 -22.49
C TRP A 84 6.44 -9.21 -23.52
N GLY A 85 5.25 -9.28 -24.13
CA GLY A 85 4.97 -10.13 -25.31
C GLY A 85 6.01 -10.02 -26.44
N ASN A 86 6.64 -8.86 -26.59
CA ASN A 86 7.70 -8.61 -27.55
C ASN A 86 9.09 -9.11 -27.05
N ASN A 87 9.71 -10.03 -27.80
CA ASN A 87 11.01 -10.62 -27.47
C ASN A 87 12.15 -9.59 -27.36
N ASP A 88 12.23 -8.61 -28.27
CA ASP A 88 13.32 -7.62 -28.22
C ASP A 88 13.23 -6.75 -26.97
N LYS A 89 12.00 -6.37 -26.56
CA LYS A 89 11.78 -5.67 -25.29
C LYS A 89 12.16 -6.52 -24.09
N PHE A 90 11.83 -7.82 -24.09
CA PHE A 90 12.23 -8.74 -23.02
C PHE A 90 13.76 -8.85 -22.90
N GLU A 91 14.48 -9.00 -24.00
CA GLU A 91 15.96 -9.08 -23.96
C GLU A 91 16.60 -7.77 -23.46
N ILE A 92 16.00 -6.61 -23.78
CA ILE A 92 16.40 -5.32 -23.21
C ILE A 92 16.14 -5.29 -21.70
N THR A 93 14.95 -5.70 -21.24
CA THR A 93 14.66 -5.80 -19.79
C THR A 93 15.69 -6.67 -19.08
N LYS A 94 15.93 -7.87 -19.62
CA LYS A 94 16.85 -8.85 -19.03
C LYS A 94 18.29 -8.35 -18.95
N SER A 95 18.79 -7.74 -20.03
CA SER A 95 20.17 -7.25 -20.08
C SER A 95 20.42 -6.08 -19.12
N ASN A 96 19.42 -5.24 -18.87
CA ASN A 96 19.52 -4.10 -17.96
C ASN A 96 19.28 -4.47 -16.49
N LEU A 97 18.71 -5.64 -16.19
CA LEU A 97 18.29 -6.01 -14.84
C LEU A 97 19.42 -5.96 -13.79
N PRO A 98 20.64 -6.48 -14.04
CA PRO A 98 21.74 -6.38 -13.06
C PRO A 98 22.04 -4.94 -12.64
N ASP A 99 22.09 -4.01 -13.60
CA ASP A 99 22.33 -2.58 -13.29
C ASP A 99 21.19 -1.98 -12.46
N GLN A 100 19.94 -2.42 -12.66
CA GLN A 100 18.82 -1.96 -11.84
C GLN A 100 18.88 -2.51 -10.42
N LEU A 101 19.34 -3.75 -10.24
CA LEU A 101 19.54 -4.36 -8.92
C LEU A 101 20.64 -3.65 -8.13
N ASP A 102 21.69 -3.16 -8.80
CA ASP A 102 22.72 -2.34 -8.17
C ASP A 102 22.20 -0.98 -7.67
N ILE A 103 21.17 -0.42 -8.34
CA ILE A 103 20.55 0.85 -7.96
C ILE A 103 19.56 0.67 -6.80
N TYR A 104 18.84 -0.45 -6.76
CA TYR A 104 17.75 -0.70 -5.82
C TYR A 104 17.93 -2.01 -5.01
N PRO A 105 19.05 -2.18 -4.27
CA PRO A 105 19.32 -3.40 -3.53
C PRO A 105 18.29 -3.63 -2.42
N GLY A 106 17.92 -4.89 -2.19
CA GLY A 106 16.96 -5.30 -1.17
C GLY A 106 15.50 -4.94 -1.46
N SER A 107 15.21 -4.45 -2.67
CA SER A 107 13.85 -4.03 -3.04
C SER A 107 12.92 -5.22 -3.29
N ILE A 108 11.62 -4.92 -3.39
CA ILE A 108 10.60 -5.86 -3.83
C ILE A 108 10.43 -5.73 -5.33
N TRP A 109 10.50 -6.85 -6.05
CA TRP A 109 10.43 -6.93 -7.50
C TRP A 109 9.32 -7.87 -7.93
N ILE A 110 8.25 -7.33 -8.50
CA ILE A 110 7.22 -8.11 -9.20
C ILE A 110 7.72 -8.37 -10.62
N ILE A 111 7.77 -9.64 -11.03
CA ILE A 111 8.19 -10.02 -12.37
C ILE A 111 6.97 -10.24 -13.24
N GLY A 112 6.62 -9.23 -14.02
CA GLY A 112 5.55 -9.22 -15.00
C GLY A 112 4.30 -8.45 -14.55
N ASN A 113 3.39 -8.19 -15.51
CA ASN A 113 2.07 -7.62 -15.26
C ASN A 113 1.04 -8.19 -16.24
N GLU A 114 0.00 -8.85 -15.72
CA GLU A 114 -1.07 -9.47 -16.48
C GLU A 114 -0.56 -10.26 -17.71
N PRO A 115 0.34 -11.24 -17.53
CA PRO A 115 0.76 -12.08 -18.64
C PRO A 115 -0.42 -12.91 -19.19
N ASP A 116 -1.47 -13.11 -18.40
CA ASP A 116 -2.67 -13.88 -18.69
C ASP A 116 -3.75 -13.09 -19.44
N THR A 117 -3.48 -11.90 -19.98
CA THR A 117 -4.42 -11.19 -20.86
C THR A 117 -3.99 -11.23 -22.33
N THR A 118 -4.82 -10.67 -23.22
CA THR A 118 -4.55 -10.50 -24.65
C THR A 118 -4.26 -9.05 -25.05
N TYR A 119 -4.27 -8.12 -24.09
CA TYR A 119 -4.00 -6.70 -24.34
C TYR A 119 -2.50 -6.41 -24.58
N GLU A 120 -2.19 -5.60 -25.60
CA GLU A 120 -0.80 -5.34 -26.04
C GLU A 120 -0.02 -4.39 -25.12
N ASP A 121 -0.71 -3.62 -24.28
CA ASP A 121 -0.12 -2.76 -23.24
C ASP A 121 0.21 -3.52 -21.95
N GLN A 122 -0.28 -4.75 -21.83
CA GLN A 122 0.10 -5.71 -20.80
C GLN A 122 1.21 -6.67 -21.29
N ASP A 123 1.57 -7.66 -20.48
CA ASP A 123 2.62 -8.59 -20.88
C ASP A 123 2.15 -9.62 -21.90
N ASN A 124 0.88 -10.05 -21.88
CA ASN A 124 0.25 -10.86 -22.93
C ASN A 124 1.11 -12.05 -23.42
N LEU A 125 1.17 -13.08 -22.59
CA LEU A 125 2.01 -14.26 -22.77
C LEU A 125 1.21 -15.53 -22.58
N THR A 126 1.48 -16.53 -23.41
CA THR A 126 1.13 -17.92 -23.08
C THR A 126 1.80 -18.33 -21.77
N ALA A 127 1.18 -19.25 -21.02
CA ALA A 127 1.73 -19.80 -19.79
C ALA A 127 3.19 -20.29 -19.93
N GLU A 128 3.52 -20.98 -21.02
CA GLU A 128 4.87 -21.49 -21.30
C GLU A 128 5.92 -20.37 -21.38
N THR A 129 5.64 -19.34 -22.18
CA THR A 129 6.56 -18.21 -22.37
C THR A 129 6.74 -17.43 -21.07
N TYR A 130 5.68 -17.23 -20.29
CA TYR A 130 5.79 -16.55 -19.01
C TYR A 130 6.62 -17.36 -18.01
N ALA A 131 6.38 -18.68 -17.88
CA ALA A 131 7.17 -19.56 -17.01
C ALA A 131 8.67 -19.49 -17.32
N LEU A 132 9.05 -19.56 -18.60
CA LEU A 132 10.44 -19.47 -19.04
C LEU A 132 11.09 -18.16 -18.59
N ARG A 133 10.44 -17.03 -18.87
CA ARG A 133 10.97 -15.70 -18.58
C ARG A 133 11.01 -15.41 -17.08
N PHE A 134 10.01 -15.88 -16.35
CA PHE A 134 9.96 -15.77 -14.90
C PHE A 134 11.14 -16.50 -14.24
N VAL A 135 11.39 -17.76 -14.63
CA VAL A 135 12.52 -18.55 -14.12
C VAL A 135 13.86 -17.89 -14.46
N GLU A 136 14.00 -17.34 -15.68
CA GLU A 136 15.22 -16.65 -16.10
C GLU A 136 15.50 -15.40 -15.27
N LEU A 137 14.51 -14.50 -15.14
CA LEU A 137 14.69 -13.25 -14.39
C LEU A 137 14.80 -13.48 -12.88
N SER A 138 14.02 -14.39 -12.30
CA SER A 138 14.13 -14.72 -10.87
C SER A 138 15.51 -15.29 -10.53
N SER A 139 16.08 -16.13 -11.39
CA SER A 139 17.46 -16.63 -11.24
C SER A 139 18.49 -15.50 -11.26
N ILE A 140 18.34 -14.51 -12.15
CA ILE A 140 19.22 -13.33 -12.18
C ILE A 140 19.14 -12.58 -10.84
N ILE A 141 17.92 -12.28 -10.36
CA ILE A 141 17.71 -11.54 -9.11
C ILE A 141 18.31 -12.31 -7.93
N ARG A 142 18.00 -13.60 -7.78
CA ARG A 142 18.49 -14.43 -6.67
C ARG A 142 20.01 -14.53 -6.63
N ASN A 143 20.68 -14.54 -7.79
CA ASN A 143 22.14 -14.62 -7.88
C ASN A 143 22.83 -13.27 -7.63
N HIS A 144 22.20 -12.17 -8.02
CA HIS A 144 22.79 -10.83 -7.96
C HIS A 144 22.46 -10.09 -6.65
N ASP A 145 21.21 -10.19 -6.19
CA ASP A 145 20.72 -9.61 -4.94
C ASP A 145 19.88 -10.62 -4.14
N PRO A 146 20.53 -11.43 -3.28
CA PRO A 146 19.83 -12.40 -2.43
C PRO A 146 18.92 -11.78 -1.35
N SER A 147 18.99 -10.46 -1.14
CA SER A 147 18.14 -9.74 -0.18
C SER A 147 16.84 -9.23 -0.78
N ALA A 148 16.75 -9.20 -2.12
CA ALA A 148 15.54 -8.82 -2.83
C ALA A 148 14.40 -9.83 -2.60
N LEU A 149 13.17 -9.29 -2.52
CA LEU A 149 11.96 -10.09 -2.50
C LEU A 149 11.36 -10.15 -3.90
N ILE A 150 10.94 -11.34 -4.33
CA ILE A 150 10.40 -11.56 -5.66
C ILE A 150 8.89 -11.83 -5.56
N GLY A 151 8.11 -11.02 -6.27
CA GLY A 151 6.69 -11.23 -6.50
C GLY A 151 6.42 -11.93 -7.83
N PHE A 152 5.48 -12.88 -7.81
CA PHE A 152 4.93 -13.46 -9.03
C PHE A 152 4.11 -12.41 -9.79
N ALA A 153 4.05 -12.44 -11.13
CA ALA A 153 3.19 -11.52 -11.89
C ALA A 153 1.74 -11.63 -11.43
N PRO A 154 1.04 -10.50 -11.25
CA PRO A 154 -0.38 -10.53 -11.01
C PRO A 154 -1.12 -10.98 -12.26
N ILE A 155 -2.04 -11.92 -12.08
CA ILE A 155 -3.10 -12.21 -13.05
C ILE A 155 -4.22 -11.19 -12.92
N VAL A 156 -4.99 -10.95 -13.99
CA VAL A 156 -6.04 -9.89 -14.02
C VAL A 156 -7.09 -10.05 -12.92
N GLN A 157 -7.40 -11.30 -12.56
CA GLN A 157 -8.32 -11.66 -11.48
C GLN A 157 -8.17 -13.14 -11.14
N PRO A 158 -8.38 -13.59 -9.88
CA PRO A 158 -8.20 -14.99 -9.50
C PRO A 158 -9.42 -15.84 -9.85
N SER A 159 -9.87 -15.76 -11.11
CA SER A 159 -10.96 -16.55 -11.65
C SER A 159 -10.55 -18.01 -11.90
N PRO A 160 -11.51 -18.92 -12.06
CA PRO A 160 -11.18 -20.32 -12.34
C PRO A 160 -10.38 -20.51 -13.63
N VAL A 161 -10.70 -19.79 -14.71
CA VAL A 161 -9.94 -19.90 -15.98
C VAL A 161 -8.51 -19.35 -15.87
N ARG A 162 -8.28 -18.38 -14.99
CA ARG A 162 -6.93 -17.83 -14.75
C ARG A 162 -6.12 -18.67 -13.77
N ILE A 163 -6.79 -19.36 -12.85
CA ILE A 163 -6.18 -20.46 -12.08
C ILE A 163 -5.68 -21.54 -13.04
N PHE A 164 -6.45 -21.93 -14.06
CA PHE A 164 -5.98 -22.88 -15.09
C PHE A 164 -4.74 -22.37 -15.83
N TYR A 165 -4.68 -21.08 -16.17
CA TYR A 165 -3.46 -20.47 -16.73
C TYR A 165 -2.26 -20.65 -15.79
N LEU A 166 -2.42 -20.36 -14.50
CA LEU A 166 -1.35 -20.51 -13.52
C LEU A 166 -0.92 -21.97 -13.30
N GLU A 167 -1.85 -22.93 -13.38
CA GLU A 167 -1.51 -24.35 -13.34
C GLU A 167 -0.63 -24.76 -14.53
N LEU A 168 -0.91 -24.23 -15.73
CA LEU A 168 -0.06 -24.43 -16.89
C LEU A 168 1.32 -23.78 -16.71
N VAL A 169 1.38 -22.60 -16.08
CA VAL A 169 2.65 -21.93 -15.76
C VAL A 169 3.47 -22.77 -14.78
N ILE A 170 2.85 -23.22 -13.68
CA ILE A 170 3.50 -24.09 -12.68
C ILE A 170 4.01 -25.36 -13.33
N ALA A 171 3.18 -26.05 -14.13
CA ALA A 171 3.58 -27.27 -14.82
C ALA A 171 4.78 -27.05 -15.77
N GLU A 172 4.90 -25.88 -16.39
CA GLU A 172 6.07 -25.56 -17.21
C GLU A 172 7.30 -25.22 -16.35
N MET A 173 7.13 -24.46 -15.26
CA MET A 173 8.21 -24.21 -14.31
C MET A 173 8.77 -25.52 -13.72
N GLU A 174 7.92 -26.49 -13.40
CA GLU A 174 8.34 -27.81 -12.92
C GLU A 174 9.23 -28.53 -13.94
N LYS A 175 8.89 -28.44 -15.24
CA LYS A 175 9.72 -29.01 -16.32
C LYS A 175 11.07 -28.28 -16.43
N LEU A 176 11.05 -26.95 -16.43
CA LEU A 176 12.25 -26.12 -16.56
C LEU A 176 13.24 -26.34 -15.40
N LEU A 177 12.73 -26.57 -14.20
CA LEU A 177 13.53 -26.80 -12.99
C LEU A 177 13.86 -28.28 -12.76
N SER A 178 13.35 -29.19 -13.59
CA SER A 178 13.57 -30.62 -13.45
C SER A 178 15.06 -30.98 -13.51
N GLY A 179 15.54 -31.71 -12.51
CA GLY A 179 16.95 -32.09 -12.40
C GLY A 179 17.86 -31.00 -11.82
N THR A 180 17.33 -29.85 -11.43
CA THR A 180 18.04 -28.83 -10.64
C THR A 180 17.81 -29.03 -9.14
N GLU A 181 18.60 -28.36 -8.29
CA GLU A 181 18.36 -28.31 -6.84
C GLU A 181 17.32 -27.23 -6.44
N ILE A 182 16.84 -26.44 -7.40
CA ILE A 182 15.93 -25.31 -7.19
C ILE A 182 14.49 -25.80 -7.31
N SER A 183 13.67 -25.50 -6.30
CA SER A 183 12.21 -25.72 -6.37
C SER A 183 11.48 -24.45 -6.80
N ILE A 184 10.21 -24.58 -7.24
CA ILE A 184 9.36 -23.41 -7.54
C ILE A 184 9.27 -22.47 -6.33
N SER A 185 9.16 -23.02 -5.11
CA SER A 185 9.06 -22.20 -3.89
C SER A 185 10.30 -21.34 -3.63
N ASP A 186 11.46 -21.65 -4.23
CA ASP A 186 12.69 -20.86 -4.10
C ASP A 186 12.75 -19.70 -5.12
N THR A 187 11.94 -19.76 -6.18
CA THR A 187 11.95 -18.76 -7.25
C THR A 187 11.25 -17.45 -6.87
N PHE A 188 10.36 -17.47 -5.86
CA PHE A 188 9.65 -16.27 -5.42
C PHE A 188 9.17 -16.31 -3.96
N ASP A 189 8.86 -15.13 -3.43
CA ASP A 189 8.51 -14.89 -2.03
C ASP A 189 7.05 -14.47 -1.85
N ILE A 190 6.45 -13.80 -2.85
CA ILE A 190 5.13 -13.16 -2.73
C ILE A 190 4.23 -13.62 -3.87
N TRP A 191 3.02 -14.09 -3.54
CA TRP A 191 1.96 -14.17 -4.53
C TRP A 191 1.35 -12.78 -4.74
N THR A 192 1.26 -12.35 -5.99
CA THR A 192 0.50 -11.15 -6.33
C THR A 192 -0.63 -11.48 -7.30
N ILE A 193 -1.72 -10.75 -7.21
CA ILE A 193 -2.91 -10.85 -8.08
C ILE A 193 -3.51 -9.46 -8.27
N HIS A 194 -4.23 -9.27 -9.37
CA HIS A 194 -5.28 -8.26 -9.43
C HIS A 194 -6.59 -8.88 -8.98
N ALA A 195 -7.56 -8.06 -8.58
CA ALA A 195 -8.85 -8.53 -8.11
C ALA A 195 -10.00 -7.65 -8.61
N PHE A 196 -9.92 -7.21 -9.87
CA PHE A 196 -11.11 -6.70 -10.54
C PHE A 196 -12.11 -7.83 -10.80
N LEU A 197 -13.37 -7.45 -10.98
CA LEU A 197 -14.44 -8.37 -11.34
C LEU A 197 -14.86 -8.08 -12.78
N LEU A 198 -14.16 -8.71 -13.73
CA LEU A 198 -14.35 -8.53 -15.16
C LEU A 198 -14.91 -9.78 -15.81
N ASN A 199 -15.71 -9.55 -16.85
CA ASN A 199 -16.22 -10.63 -17.68
C ASN A 199 -15.08 -11.27 -18.50
N GLU A 200 -15.17 -12.58 -18.68
CA GLU A 200 -14.17 -13.41 -19.35
C GLU A 200 -14.75 -14.12 -20.57
N MET A 201 -16.04 -13.92 -20.85
CA MET A 201 -16.70 -14.51 -21.99
C MET A 201 -16.08 -14.02 -23.32
N PRO A 202 -15.77 -14.93 -24.27
CA PRO A 202 -15.14 -14.55 -25.52
C PRO A 202 -15.96 -13.54 -26.33
N LYS A 203 -15.28 -12.48 -26.82
CA LYS A 203 -15.86 -11.41 -27.66
C LYS A 203 -16.90 -10.54 -26.95
N GLU A 204 -16.85 -10.49 -25.63
CA GLU A 204 -17.66 -9.60 -24.82
C GLU A 204 -16.79 -8.51 -24.15
N TRP A 205 -17.41 -7.70 -23.30
CA TRP A 205 -16.68 -6.74 -22.47
C TRP A 205 -15.79 -7.46 -21.45
N GLY A 206 -14.88 -6.72 -20.79
CA GLY A 206 -13.97 -7.30 -19.80
C GLY A 206 -12.71 -7.85 -20.45
N THR A 207 -12.04 -8.76 -19.75
CA THR A 207 -10.66 -9.19 -20.05
C THR A 207 -10.57 -10.43 -20.96
N GLY A 208 -11.67 -11.18 -21.09
CA GLY A 208 -11.72 -12.38 -21.92
C GLY A 208 -10.87 -13.55 -21.38
N LEU A 209 -10.67 -14.55 -22.24
CA LEU A 209 -9.85 -15.73 -21.94
C LEU A 209 -8.35 -15.40 -21.94
N PRO A 210 -7.55 -16.10 -21.12
CA PRO A 210 -6.11 -15.91 -21.14
C PRO A 210 -5.44 -16.26 -22.47
N GLN A 211 -4.28 -15.63 -22.72
CA GLN A 211 -3.52 -15.84 -23.94
C GLN A 211 -3.15 -17.32 -24.13
N GLY A 212 -3.56 -17.88 -25.26
CA GLY A 212 -3.33 -19.29 -25.62
C GLY A 212 -4.35 -20.27 -25.04
N ILE A 213 -5.35 -19.82 -24.27
CA ILE A 213 -6.42 -20.64 -23.72
C ILE A 213 -7.67 -20.51 -24.59
N THR A 214 -8.33 -21.64 -24.87
CA THR A 214 -9.60 -21.70 -25.61
C THR A 214 -10.66 -22.41 -24.78
N MET A 215 -11.94 -22.16 -25.09
CA MET A 215 -13.07 -22.82 -24.40
C MET A 215 -13.00 -24.35 -24.44
N GLU A 216 -12.39 -24.93 -25.48
CA GLU A 216 -12.26 -26.39 -25.65
C GLU A 216 -11.26 -27.01 -24.66
N MET A 217 -10.38 -26.21 -24.07
CA MET A 217 -9.40 -26.67 -23.07
C MET A 217 -9.99 -26.71 -21.65
N LEU A 218 -11.15 -26.08 -21.42
CA LEU A 218 -11.68 -25.85 -20.09
C LEU A 218 -12.60 -26.97 -19.64
N ASP A 219 -12.38 -27.46 -18.42
CA ASP A 219 -13.31 -28.36 -17.74
C ASP A 219 -14.31 -27.58 -16.86
N GLU A 220 -15.20 -28.28 -16.18
CA GLU A 220 -16.25 -27.68 -15.33
C GLU A 220 -15.71 -26.80 -14.18
N ASN A 221 -14.45 -27.01 -13.75
CA ASN A 221 -13.83 -26.26 -12.66
C ASN A 221 -13.03 -25.05 -13.15
N HIS A 222 -12.81 -24.91 -14.46
CA HIS A 222 -11.99 -23.86 -15.06
C HIS A 222 -12.77 -22.94 -15.99
N GLN A 223 -14.07 -22.81 -15.77
CA GLN A 223 -14.94 -21.98 -16.61
C GLN A 223 -14.64 -20.48 -16.46
N PRO A 224 -14.76 -19.69 -17.53
CA PRO A 224 -14.68 -18.24 -17.46
C PRO A 224 -15.85 -17.66 -16.67
N LEU A 225 -15.63 -16.51 -16.04
CA LEU A 225 -16.70 -15.73 -15.43
C LEU A 225 -17.55 -15.04 -16.52
N ASP A 226 -18.86 -15.23 -16.42
CA ASP A 226 -19.89 -14.55 -17.21
C ASP A 226 -20.55 -13.49 -16.33
N LEU A 227 -20.13 -12.22 -16.48
CA LEU A 227 -20.47 -11.12 -15.58
C LEU A 227 -21.22 -9.98 -16.30
N ASP A 228 -22.13 -9.34 -15.57
CA ASP A 228 -22.76 -8.07 -15.97
C ASP A 228 -21.97 -6.87 -15.41
N TYR A 229 -21.54 -5.97 -16.30
CA TYR A 229 -20.74 -4.79 -15.93
C TYR A 229 -21.45 -3.86 -14.94
N ARG A 230 -22.79 -3.90 -14.88
CA ARG A 230 -23.61 -3.05 -14.02
C ARG A 230 -23.76 -3.57 -12.59
N THR A 231 -23.70 -4.88 -12.39
CA THR A 231 -24.04 -5.48 -11.09
C THR A 231 -22.88 -6.24 -10.47
N ASP A 232 -22.02 -6.82 -11.28
CA ASP A 232 -21.05 -7.81 -10.77
C ASP A 232 -19.67 -7.20 -10.53
N THR A 233 -19.37 -6.05 -11.13
CA THR A 233 -18.07 -5.35 -11.00
C THR A 233 -17.75 -4.94 -9.56
N HIS A 234 -18.76 -4.88 -8.70
CA HIS A 234 -18.69 -4.50 -7.28
C HIS A 234 -19.30 -5.59 -6.37
N SER A 235 -19.41 -6.84 -6.85
CA SER A 235 -20.00 -7.93 -6.08
C SER A 235 -19.06 -8.38 -4.96
N MET A 236 -19.37 -7.98 -3.72
CA MET A 236 -18.62 -8.41 -2.54
C MET A 236 -18.66 -9.93 -2.31
N THR A 237 -19.74 -10.59 -2.72
CA THR A 237 -19.84 -12.05 -2.65
C THR A 237 -18.81 -12.69 -3.59
N LEU A 238 -18.72 -12.21 -4.84
CA LEU A 238 -17.79 -12.74 -5.81
C LEU A 238 -16.34 -12.43 -5.42
N PHE A 239 -16.05 -11.18 -5.00
CA PHE A 239 -14.73 -10.78 -4.52
C PHE A 239 -14.22 -11.72 -3.42
N LYS A 240 -15.01 -11.92 -2.35
CA LYS A 240 -14.66 -12.83 -1.25
C LYS A 240 -14.40 -14.25 -1.74
N GLN A 241 -15.29 -14.76 -2.58
CA GLN A 241 -15.20 -16.12 -3.09
C GLN A 241 -13.92 -16.34 -3.90
N LEU A 242 -13.56 -15.42 -4.79
CA LEU A 242 -12.38 -15.55 -5.63
C LEU A 242 -11.08 -15.49 -4.80
N ILE A 243 -11.00 -14.60 -3.81
CA ILE A 243 -9.83 -14.53 -2.90
C ILE A 243 -9.68 -15.80 -2.06
N ILE A 244 -10.79 -16.32 -1.51
CA ILE A 244 -10.79 -17.57 -0.75
C ILE A 244 -10.37 -18.75 -1.64
N ASN A 245 -10.91 -18.84 -2.86
CA ASN A 245 -10.57 -19.89 -3.81
C ASN A 245 -9.10 -19.84 -4.18
N PHE A 246 -8.55 -18.65 -4.42
CA PHE A 246 -7.13 -18.49 -4.72
C PHE A 246 -6.26 -18.99 -3.57
N ARG A 247 -6.62 -18.62 -2.33
CA ARG A 247 -5.92 -19.07 -1.13
C ARG A 247 -5.96 -20.57 -0.93
N GLN A 248 -7.12 -21.18 -1.19
CA GLN A 248 -7.25 -22.63 -1.21
C GLN A 248 -6.35 -23.23 -2.30
N TRP A 249 -6.39 -22.72 -3.52
CA TRP A 249 -5.59 -23.24 -4.63
C TRP A 249 -4.08 -23.17 -4.33
N ILE A 250 -3.54 -22.02 -3.92
CA ILE A 250 -2.10 -21.90 -3.60
C ILE A 250 -1.69 -22.86 -2.47
N PHE A 251 -2.57 -23.12 -1.50
CA PHE A 251 -2.33 -24.10 -0.45
C PHE A 251 -2.24 -25.53 -1.03
N HIS A 252 -3.18 -25.92 -1.89
CA HIS A 252 -3.22 -27.27 -2.47
C HIS A 252 -2.04 -27.56 -3.41
N VAL A 253 -1.52 -26.55 -4.13
CA VAL A 253 -0.30 -26.68 -4.94
C VAL A 253 1.00 -26.56 -4.12
N GLY A 254 0.90 -26.46 -2.78
CA GLY A 254 2.06 -26.46 -1.88
C GLY A 254 2.81 -25.13 -1.78
N LEU A 255 2.18 -24.02 -2.17
CA LEU A 255 2.77 -22.67 -2.19
C LEU A 255 1.99 -21.69 -1.30
N GLY A 256 1.21 -22.20 -0.34
CA GLY A 256 0.37 -21.42 0.58
C GLY A 256 1.13 -20.80 1.76
N ASP A 257 2.41 -21.13 1.95
CA ASP A 257 3.29 -20.58 2.99
C ASP A 257 3.84 -19.19 2.64
N LYS A 258 3.27 -18.53 1.63
CA LYS A 258 3.65 -17.22 1.12
C LYS A 258 2.54 -16.20 1.37
N PRO A 259 2.86 -14.92 1.61
CA PRO A 259 1.86 -13.86 1.64
C PRO A 259 1.18 -13.71 0.29
N LEU A 260 -0.06 -13.22 0.32
CA LEU A 260 -0.82 -12.85 -0.88
C LEU A 260 -1.05 -11.35 -0.88
N TRP A 261 -0.66 -10.69 -1.98
CA TRP A 261 -0.85 -9.26 -2.21
C TRP A 261 -1.84 -9.03 -3.36
N ILE A 262 -2.77 -8.09 -3.19
CA ILE A 262 -3.65 -7.61 -4.26
C ILE A 262 -3.06 -6.33 -4.83
N THR A 263 -2.31 -6.42 -5.92
CA THR A 263 -1.52 -5.29 -6.47
C THR A 263 -2.34 -4.33 -7.33
N GLU A 264 -3.57 -4.70 -7.65
CA GLU A 264 -4.53 -3.82 -8.31
C GLU A 264 -5.96 -4.33 -8.09
N TYR A 265 -6.85 -3.48 -7.58
CA TYR A 265 -8.29 -3.71 -7.60
C TYR A 265 -9.06 -2.41 -7.31
N GLY A 266 -10.36 -2.38 -7.60
CA GLY A 266 -11.21 -1.21 -7.39
C GLY A 266 -12.29 -1.14 -8.46
N SER A 267 -12.59 0.08 -8.91
CA SER A 267 -13.62 0.32 -9.93
C SER A 267 -13.01 0.81 -11.25
N LEU A 268 -13.05 -0.05 -12.27
CA LEU A 268 -12.71 0.33 -13.65
C LEU A 268 -13.90 0.93 -14.41
N MET A 269 -15.11 0.83 -13.89
CA MET A 269 -16.29 1.39 -14.54
C MET A 269 -16.35 2.90 -14.31
N PRO A 270 -16.59 3.73 -15.34
CA PRO A 270 -16.83 5.15 -15.17
C PRO A 270 -18.00 5.46 -14.23
N TYR A 271 -17.98 6.64 -13.59
CA TYR A 271 -18.98 7.03 -12.58
C TYR A 271 -20.44 7.04 -13.10
N TYR A 272 -20.63 7.17 -14.42
CA TYR A 272 -21.95 7.19 -15.06
C TYR A 272 -22.49 5.79 -15.38
N TYR A 273 -21.65 4.75 -15.27
CA TYR A 273 -22.07 3.35 -15.30
C TYR A 273 -22.26 2.79 -13.88
N VAL A 274 -21.29 3.06 -13.00
CA VAL A 274 -21.36 2.71 -11.58
C VAL A 274 -21.22 3.99 -10.76
N PRO A 275 -22.25 4.39 -9.99
CA PRO A 275 -22.20 5.55 -9.11
C PRO A 275 -21.03 5.51 -8.11
N GLU A 276 -20.46 6.68 -7.82
CA GLU A 276 -19.31 6.82 -6.89
C GLU A 276 -19.61 6.23 -5.49
N ASN A 277 -20.85 6.32 -5.01
CA ASN A 277 -21.22 5.75 -3.70
C ASN A 277 -21.16 4.22 -3.69
N GLU A 278 -21.49 3.55 -4.79
CA GLU A 278 -21.35 2.08 -4.89
C GLU A 278 -19.87 1.66 -4.88
N THR A 279 -19.00 2.44 -5.53
CA THR A 279 -17.55 2.26 -5.44
C THR A 279 -17.02 2.47 -4.02
N ILE A 280 -17.53 3.48 -3.29
CA ILE A 280 -17.16 3.72 -1.89
C ILE A 280 -17.62 2.59 -0.98
N GLU A 281 -18.86 2.11 -1.13
CA GLU A 281 -19.40 0.98 -0.37
C GLU A 281 -18.56 -0.28 -0.60
N PHE A 282 -18.27 -0.62 -1.85
CA PHE A 282 -17.38 -1.73 -2.20
C PHE A 282 -15.98 -1.59 -1.62
N MET A 283 -15.39 -0.39 -1.69
CA MET A 283 -14.07 -0.10 -1.12
C MET A 283 -14.04 -0.40 0.39
N ILE A 284 -15.01 0.13 1.15
CA ILE A 284 -15.09 -0.05 2.60
C ILE A 284 -15.34 -1.53 2.94
N GLU A 285 -16.27 -2.20 2.25
CA GLU A 285 -16.58 -3.61 2.50
C GLU A 285 -15.41 -4.54 2.15
N THR A 286 -14.60 -4.21 1.14
CA THR A 286 -13.36 -4.96 0.85
C THR A 286 -12.31 -4.72 1.92
N PHE A 287 -12.10 -3.50 2.40
CA PHE A 287 -11.14 -3.25 3.50
C PHE A 287 -11.50 -4.03 4.75
N ASP A 288 -12.77 -4.03 5.15
CA ASP A 288 -13.23 -4.81 6.31
C ASP A 288 -12.95 -6.31 6.11
N PHE A 289 -13.24 -6.85 4.93
CA PHE A 289 -12.95 -8.25 4.63
C PHE A 289 -11.45 -8.56 4.66
N LEU A 290 -10.64 -7.76 3.99
CA LEU A 290 -9.20 -7.98 3.86
C LEU A 290 -8.51 -7.90 5.23
N LEU A 291 -8.94 -7.00 6.11
CA LEU A 291 -8.41 -6.87 7.47
C LEU A 291 -8.88 -7.98 8.41
N SER A 292 -10.14 -8.40 8.31
CA SER A 292 -10.78 -9.28 9.31
C SER A 292 -10.72 -10.77 8.98
N TYR A 293 -10.69 -11.14 7.70
CA TYR A 293 -10.91 -12.54 7.31
C TYR A 293 -9.65 -13.39 7.51
N LYS A 294 -9.77 -14.36 8.42
CA LYS A 294 -8.71 -15.27 8.82
C LYS A 294 -9.17 -16.71 8.62
N ASP A 295 -8.29 -17.56 8.11
CA ASP A 295 -8.56 -18.99 7.95
C ASP A 295 -7.36 -19.81 8.48
N PRO A 296 -7.53 -20.64 9.52
CA PRO A 296 -6.43 -21.38 10.13
C PRO A 296 -5.81 -22.46 9.23
N THR A 297 -6.44 -22.77 8.09
CA THR A 297 -5.95 -23.74 7.11
C THR A 297 -5.29 -23.05 5.93
N TYR A 298 -5.95 -22.02 5.38
CA TYR A 298 -5.57 -21.39 4.11
C TYR A 298 -4.94 -20.00 4.25
N GLY A 299 -4.92 -19.45 5.47
CA GLY A 299 -4.32 -18.16 5.77
C GLY A 299 -2.82 -18.20 5.95
N PHE A 300 -2.18 -17.04 5.84
CA PHE A 300 -0.76 -16.90 6.08
C PHE A 300 -0.49 -16.82 7.58
N LEU A 301 0.04 -17.91 8.14
CA LEU A 301 0.25 -18.08 9.59
C LEU A 301 1.05 -16.93 10.24
N PRO A 302 2.15 -16.42 9.64
CA PRO A 302 2.88 -15.30 10.22
C PRO A 302 2.02 -14.06 10.45
N ASP A 303 1.02 -13.83 9.59
CA ASP A 303 0.07 -12.73 9.69
C ASP A 303 -1.27 -13.15 10.32
N ASN A 304 -1.18 -13.90 11.43
CA ASN A 304 -2.34 -14.33 12.21
C ASN A 304 -3.43 -15.03 11.36
N ASN A 305 -3.00 -15.83 10.38
CA ASN A 305 -3.85 -16.56 9.44
C ASN A 305 -4.72 -15.69 8.52
N ARG A 306 -4.37 -14.42 8.29
CA ARG A 306 -5.08 -13.56 7.35
C ARG A 306 -4.87 -14.00 5.91
N LEU A 307 -5.90 -13.84 5.08
CA LEU A 307 -5.81 -14.24 3.67
C LEU A 307 -5.02 -13.27 2.79
N VAL A 308 -4.93 -11.99 3.10
CA VAL A 308 -4.24 -11.00 2.26
C VAL A 308 -3.38 -10.10 3.15
N GLN A 309 -2.11 -9.93 2.78
CA GLN A 309 -1.11 -9.20 3.57
C GLN A 309 -0.87 -7.78 3.05
N LYS A 310 -1.31 -7.46 1.83
CA LYS A 310 -1.24 -6.10 1.29
C LYS A 310 -2.20 -5.92 0.13
N TRP A 311 -2.74 -4.73 -0.06
CA TRP A 311 -3.53 -4.40 -1.24
C TRP A 311 -3.28 -2.98 -1.72
N TYR A 312 -3.44 -2.78 -3.02
CA TYR A 312 -3.19 -1.53 -3.71
C TYR A 312 -4.44 -1.10 -4.44
N TRP A 313 -5.07 -0.03 -3.93
CA TRP A 313 -6.30 0.49 -4.52
C TRP A 313 -6.01 1.15 -5.87
N PHE A 314 -6.78 0.77 -6.90
CA PHE A 314 -6.76 1.36 -8.22
C PHE A 314 -7.82 2.45 -8.34
N SER A 315 -7.44 3.72 -8.46
CA SER A 315 -6.06 4.25 -8.60
C SER A 315 -5.91 5.58 -7.90
N LEU A 316 -4.66 6.06 -7.78
CA LEU A 316 -4.42 7.38 -7.23
C LEU A 316 -5.14 8.46 -8.03
N ASN A 317 -4.88 8.54 -9.33
CA ASN A 317 -5.26 9.68 -10.15
C ASN A 317 -5.57 9.32 -11.61
N HIS A 318 -6.81 8.92 -11.87
CA HIS A 318 -7.38 8.79 -13.20
C HIS A 318 -8.47 9.84 -13.47
N SER A 319 -8.84 10.00 -14.73
CA SER A 319 -10.11 10.65 -15.07
C SER A 319 -11.28 9.79 -14.57
N ILE A 320 -12.18 10.39 -13.79
CA ILE A 320 -13.40 9.72 -13.29
C ILE A 320 -14.39 9.37 -14.41
N TYR A 321 -14.24 9.99 -15.59
CA TYR A 321 -14.99 9.66 -16.79
C TYR A 321 -14.51 8.37 -17.46
N ASP A 322 -13.37 7.84 -17.02
CA ASP A 322 -12.81 6.59 -17.52
C ASP A 322 -12.71 5.51 -16.42
N LYS A 323 -12.27 5.88 -15.20
CA LYS A 323 -12.08 4.96 -14.07
C LYS A 323 -12.73 5.51 -12.80
N GLY A 324 -13.82 4.88 -12.36
CA GLY A 324 -14.62 5.32 -11.21
C GLY A 324 -13.94 5.17 -9.85
N GLY A 325 -12.87 4.37 -9.76
CA GLY A 325 -12.11 4.13 -8.52
C GLY A 325 -11.09 5.20 -8.15
N SER A 326 -10.98 6.29 -8.90
CA SER A 326 -9.90 7.26 -8.68
C SER A 326 -9.99 8.00 -7.34
N LEU A 327 -8.89 8.08 -6.58
CA LEU A 327 -8.81 8.86 -5.33
C LEU A 327 -8.72 10.38 -5.59
N TYR A 328 -8.08 10.77 -6.69
CA TYR A 328 -8.02 12.14 -7.20
C TYR A 328 -8.52 12.17 -8.63
N ASN A 329 -9.32 13.18 -8.98
CA ASN A 329 -9.70 13.41 -10.36
C ASN A 329 -8.57 14.12 -11.10
N LEU A 330 -7.94 13.42 -12.04
CA LEU A 330 -6.82 13.94 -12.84
C LEU A 330 -7.21 15.18 -13.66
N ASP A 331 -8.46 15.26 -14.13
CA ASP A 331 -8.90 16.30 -15.08
C ASP A 331 -8.98 17.70 -14.43
N ILE A 332 -9.26 17.76 -13.13
CA ILE A 332 -9.44 19.00 -12.37
C ILE A 332 -8.52 19.10 -11.16
N ASN A 333 -7.62 18.13 -10.98
CA ASN A 333 -6.64 18.06 -9.91
C ASN A 333 -7.26 18.22 -8.50
N SER A 334 -8.35 17.49 -8.24
CA SER A 334 -9.06 17.55 -6.95
C SER A 334 -9.30 16.16 -6.40
N GLU A 335 -9.32 16.03 -5.08
CA GLU A 335 -9.73 14.80 -4.39
C GLU A 335 -11.19 14.43 -4.72
N THR A 336 -11.47 13.14 -4.90
CA THR A 336 -12.82 12.60 -5.11
C THR A 336 -13.48 12.25 -3.76
N ASN A 337 -14.77 11.91 -3.75
CA ASN A 337 -15.37 11.38 -2.52
C ASN A 337 -14.79 9.99 -2.20
N THR A 338 -14.40 9.22 -3.21
CA THR A 338 -13.65 7.96 -3.01
C THR A 338 -12.32 8.22 -2.30
N GLY A 339 -11.54 9.23 -2.72
CA GLY A 339 -10.31 9.65 -2.04
C GLY A 339 -10.54 10.04 -0.59
N LEU A 340 -11.55 10.88 -0.36
CA LEU A 340 -11.93 11.30 1.00
C LEU A 340 -12.31 10.11 1.88
N SER A 341 -13.14 9.19 1.38
CA SER A 341 -13.55 7.98 2.09
C SER A 341 -12.39 7.01 2.32
N PHE A 342 -11.46 6.90 1.37
CA PHE A 342 -10.26 6.07 1.52
C PHE A 342 -9.45 6.54 2.73
N ARG A 343 -9.09 7.83 2.80
CA ARG A 343 -8.27 8.33 3.92
C ARG A 343 -9.03 8.37 5.25
N GLN A 344 -10.35 8.56 5.22
CA GLN A 344 -11.19 8.59 6.43
C GLN A 344 -11.64 7.21 6.92
N TYR A 345 -11.33 6.12 6.21
CA TYR A 345 -11.71 4.79 6.65
C TYR A 345 -11.14 4.47 8.04
N GLU A 346 -12.01 4.20 9.01
CA GLU A 346 -11.61 3.80 10.36
C GLU A 346 -11.84 2.30 10.51
N PRO A 347 -10.77 1.47 10.54
CA PRO A 347 -10.97 0.05 10.73
C PRO A 347 -11.52 -0.25 12.12
N ASN A 348 -12.31 -1.32 12.20
CA ASN A 348 -12.70 -1.87 13.50
C ASN A 348 -11.44 -2.32 14.26
N SER A 349 -11.27 -1.83 15.48
CA SER A 349 -10.13 -2.16 16.36
C SER A 349 -10.00 -3.65 16.68
N GLU A 350 -11.04 -4.45 16.45
CA GLU A 350 -10.97 -5.91 16.59
C GLU A 350 -10.19 -6.60 15.45
N PHE A 351 -9.99 -5.92 14.32
CA PHE A 351 -9.34 -6.48 13.12
C PHE A 351 -7.86 -6.15 13.01
N VAL A 352 -7.44 -5.06 13.66
CA VAL A 352 -6.11 -4.44 13.51
C VAL A 352 -5.36 -4.46 14.82
N ASP A 353 -4.07 -4.74 14.76
CA ASP A 353 -3.21 -4.70 15.94
C ASP A 353 -2.92 -3.23 16.31
N GLN A 354 -3.13 -2.90 17.59
CA GLN A 354 -2.76 -1.59 18.11
C GLN A 354 -1.25 -1.52 18.33
N LYS A 355 -0.62 -0.53 17.71
CA LYS A 355 0.79 -0.19 17.94
C LYS A 355 0.86 1.13 18.69
N ASN A 356 1.85 1.26 19.55
CA ASN A 356 2.14 2.55 20.19
C ASN A 356 2.58 3.55 19.11
N PRO A 357 2.08 4.80 19.11
CA PRO A 357 2.41 5.81 18.11
C PRO A 357 3.78 6.45 18.37
N ASP A 358 4.29 7.16 17.36
CA ASP A 358 5.42 8.11 17.44
C ASP A 358 4.92 9.43 16.84
N PHE A 359 4.44 10.34 17.69
CA PHE A 359 3.85 11.59 17.23
C PHE A 359 4.84 12.75 17.21
N GLU A 360 4.90 13.44 16.07
CA GLU A 360 5.71 14.65 15.92
C GLU A 360 4.85 15.81 15.42
N PRO A 361 4.67 16.91 16.19
CA PRO A 361 4.14 18.15 15.62
C PRO A 361 5.18 18.75 14.66
N ILE A 362 4.86 18.81 13.37
CA ILE A 362 5.85 19.16 12.33
C ILE A 362 5.69 20.57 11.75
N SER A 363 4.48 21.14 11.76
CA SER A 363 4.25 22.46 11.16
C SER A 363 2.98 23.16 11.64
N ILE A 364 3.00 24.50 11.60
CA ILE A 364 1.78 25.31 11.60
C ILE A 364 1.31 25.44 10.16
N GLU A 365 0.12 24.93 9.87
CA GLU A 365 -0.48 25.00 8.53
C GLU A 365 -1.19 26.33 8.31
N GLU A 366 -1.86 26.83 9.35
CA GLU A 366 -2.69 28.03 9.23
C GLU A 366 -2.86 28.71 10.59
N ILE A 367 -2.87 30.05 10.58
CA ILE A 367 -3.30 30.88 11.71
C ILE A 367 -4.35 31.84 11.17
N SER A 368 -5.59 31.67 11.63
CA SER A 368 -6.73 32.42 11.10
C SER A 368 -7.54 33.08 12.23
N PRO A 369 -7.91 34.37 12.09
CA PRO A 369 -8.77 35.03 13.07
C PRO A 369 -10.15 34.39 13.03
N LEU A 370 -10.63 33.91 14.18
CA LEU A 370 -11.89 33.17 14.30
C LEU A 370 -13.08 34.09 14.60
N ARG A 371 -12.95 34.91 15.66
CA ARG A 371 -14.02 35.81 16.15
C ARG A 371 -13.47 36.88 17.08
N TYR A 372 -14.27 37.91 17.39
CA TYR A 372 -13.97 38.78 18.52
C TYR A 372 -14.05 37.98 19.82
N SER A 373 -13.10 38.22 20.71
CA SER A 373 -13.06 37.61 22.03
C SER A 373 -14.07 38.28 22.98
N GLU A 374 -14.20 37.76 24.20
CA GLU A 374 -15.02 38.38 25.25
C GLU A 374 -14.46 39.74 25.70
N ILE A 375 -13.16 39.98 25.50
CA ILE A 375 -12.55 41.29 25.74
C ILE A 375 -12.73 42.14 24.48
N GLU A 376 -13.35 43.29 24.67
CA GLU A 376 -13.64 44.25 23.61
C GLU A 376 -12.35 44.62 22.84
N GLY A 377 -12.41 44.52 21.51
CA GLY A 377 -11.29 44.83 20.62
C GLY A 377 -10.29 43.69 20.41
N ASN A 378 -10.33 42.63 21.21
CA ASN A 378 -9.45 41.46 21.04
C ASN A 378 -10.11 40.37 20.19
N VAL A 379 -9.29 39.48 19.64
CA VAL A 379 -9.67 38.43 18.68
C VAL A 379 -9.19 37.07 19.19
N ASP A 380 -10.03 36.05 19.02
CA ASP A 380 -9.66 34.64 19.17
C ASP A 380 -9.15 34.11 17.82
N TYR A 381 -8.08 33.32 17.82
CA TYR A 381 -7.49 32.74 16.62
C TYR A 381 -7.61 31.22 16.62
N LEU A 382 -7.80 30.65 15.45
CA LEU A 382 -7.65 29.23 15.18
C LEU A 382 -6.24 28.99 14.64
N ILE A 383 -5.51 28.08 15.27
CA ILE A 383 -4.17 27.65 14.84
C ILE A 383 -4.28 26.19 14.41
N LYS A 384 -4.11 25.91 13.13
CA LYS A 384 -4.10 24.56 12.57
C LYS A 384 -2.68 24.01 12.61
N ILE A 385 -2.48 22.89 13.29
CA ILE A 385 -1.19 22.22 13.41
C ILE A 385 -1.24 20.86 12.72
N ARG A 386 -0.18 20.53 11.99
CA ARG A 386 0.06 19.22 11.41
C ARG A 386 0.90 18.38 12.37
N VAL A 387 0.47 17.15 12.59
CA VAL A 387 1.15 16.16 13.42
C VAL A 387 1.37 14.90 12.59
N ARG A 388 2.60 14.38 12.57
CA ARG A 388 2.96 13.13 11.91
C ARG A 388 2.90 11.99 12.90
N ASN A 389 2.47 10.82 12.46
CA ASN A 389 2.76 9.56 13.15
C ASN A 389 3.84 8.81 12.37
N HIS A 390 5.00 8.50 12.95
CA HIS A 390 6.05 7.76 12.25
C HIS A 390 5.81 6.24 12.23
N VAL A 391 4.79 5.76 12.95
CA VAL A 391 4.47 4.33 13.04
C VAL A 391 3.48 3.91 11.95
N SER A 392 3.95 3.11 10.99
CA SER A 392 3.09 2.49 9.98
C SER A 392 2.25 1.36 10.58
N SER A 393 0.93 1.54 10.57
CA SER A 393 -0.05 0.56 11.04
C SER A 393 -1.44 0.80 10.45
N ASP A 394 -2.32 -0.19 10.46
CA ASP A 394 -3.64 -0.06 9.87
C ASP A 394 -4.62 0.80 10.67
N HIS A 395 -4.28 1.22 11.89
CA HIS A 395 -5.21 1.97 12.73
C HIS A 395 -4.99 3.49 12.62
N ILE A 396 -6.06 4.24 12.83
CA ILE A 396 -6.00 5.69 13.05
C ILE A 396 -5.60 5.93 14.51
N SER A 397 -4.66 6.83 14.73
CA SER A 397 -4.16 7.15 16.07
C SER A 397 -4.62 8.55 16.46
N ASN A 398 -5.16 8.68 17.67
CA ASN A 398 -5.56 9.98 18.21
C ASN A 398 -4.44 10.57 19.08
N PHE A 399 -4.35 11.89 19.09
CA PHE A 399 -3.40 12.63 19.91
C PHE A 399 -4.09 13.82 20.56
N VAL A 400 -3.52 14.31 21.66
CA VAL A 400 -3.87 15.61 22.23
C VAL A 400 -2.72 16.56 21.94
N LEU A 401 -3.02 17.71 21.37
CA LEU A 401 -2.04 18.75 21.19
C LEU A 401 -2.28 19.87 22.19
N HIS A 402 -1.21 20.36 22.81
CA HIS A 402 -1.22 21.44 23.77
C HIS A 402 -0.43 22.64 23.24
N LEU A 403 -1.02 23.84 23.29
CA LEU A 403 -0.31 25.09 23.05
C LEU A 403 0.16 25.69 24.39
N TYR A 404 1.44 26.05 24.46
CA TYR A 404 2.03 26.79 25.57
C TYR A 404 2.60 28.13 25.10
N ASP A 405 2.52 29.14 25.96
CA ASP A 405 3.14 30.45 25.71
C ASP A 405 4.64 30.48 26.06
N GLU A 406 5.26 31.64 25.89
CA GLU A 406 6.68 31.90 26.19
C GLU A 406 7.08 31.70 27.65
N ASN A 407 6.13 31.58 28.56
CA ASN A 407 6.35 31.36 29.99
C ASN A 407 5.94 29.94 30.41
N ASP A 408 5.79 29.01 29.45
CA ASP A 408 5.32 27.64 29.67
C ASP A 408 3.91 27.55 30.29
N ASN A 409 3.06 28.57 30.14
CA ASN A 409 1.66 28.47 30.54
C ASN A 409 0.87 27.77 29.43
N LYS A 410 0.13 26.72 29.79
CA LYS A 410 -0.78 26.05 28.85
C LYS A 410 -1.94 26.99 28.49
N ILE A 411 -2.05 27.30 27.20
CA ILE A 411 -3.08 28.19 26.63
C ILE A 411 -4.32 27.41 26.23
N SER A 412 -4.14 26.34 25.46
CA SER A 412 -5.26 25.53 24.96
C SER A 412 -4.84 24.11 24.64
N SER A 413 -5.83 23.26 24.40
CA SER A 413 -5.61 21.86 24.06
C SER A 413 -6.74 21.38 23.18
N ASN A 414 -6.46 20.47 22.25
CA ASN A 414 -7.48 19.84 21.44
C ASN A 414 -7.03 18.45 20.97
N ILE A 415 -7.99 17.59 20.62
CA ILE A 415 -7.73 16.26 20.08
C ILE A 415 -7.56 16.36 18.56
N GLY A 416 -6.63 15.59 18.02
CA GLY A 416 -6.50 15.34 16.58
C GLY A 416 -6.38 13.86 16.28
N TYR A 417 -6.33 13.55 14.99
CA TYR A 417 -6.21 12.19 14.48
C TYR A 417 -5.24 12.19 13.31
N THR A 418 -4.30 11.24 13.30
CA THR A 418 -3.48 10.94 12.12
C THR A 418 -4.15 9.87 11.29
N VAL A 419 -3.98 9.91 9.97
CA VAL A 419 -4.42 8.80 9.13
C VAL A 419 -3.62 7.52 9.43
N ARG A 420 -4.08 6.41 8.83
CA ARG A 420 -3.38 5.11 8.90
C ARG A 420 -1.96 5.19 8.30
N CYS A 421 -1.20 4.12 8.44
CA CYS A 421 0.03 3.86 7.72
C CYS A 421 1.16 4.90 7.92
N GLY A 422 1.30 5.44 9.12
CA GLY A 422 2.40 6.37 9.42
C GLY A 422 2.24 7.70 8.67
N GLY A 423 1.00 8.18 8.58
CA GLY A 423 0.65 9.43 7.91
C GLY A 423 0.44 10.60 8.85
N ASP A 424 0.11 11.73 8.25
CA ASP A 424 -0.10 13.00 8.94
C ASP A 424 -1.57 13.16 9.37
N GLY A 425 -1.77 14.05 10.34
CA GLY A 425 -3.04 14.44 10.89
C GLY A 425 -3.07 15.93 11.23
N PHE A 426 -4.26 16.43 11.58
CA PHE A 426 -4.41 17.82 11.97
C PHE A 426 -5.25 17.96 13.23
N THR A 427 -4.97 19.01 13.99
CA THR A 427 -5.89 19.55 14.96
C THR A 427 -5.87 21.08 14.94
N ASN A 428 -6.91 21.68 15.52
CA ASN A 428 -7.04 23.12 15.63
C ASN A 428 -7.00 23.53 17.11
N LEU A 429 -6.15 24.48 17.44
CA LEU A 429 -6.04 25.07 18.77
C LEU A 429 -6.61 26.49 18.76
N ILE A 430 -7.23 26.90 19.87
CA ILE A 430 -7.74 28.26 20.03
C ILE A 430 -6.70 29.06 20.82
N TYR A 431 -6.29 30.22 20.29
CA TYR A 431 -5.54 31.22 21.03
C TYR A 431 -6.40 32.46 21.23
N SER A 432 -6.94 32.59 22.44
CA SER A 432 -7.94 33.61 22.77
C SER A 432 -7.34 34.95 23.19
N ASN A 433 -8.18 35.97 23.10
CA ASN A 433 -7.94 37.27 23.73
C ASN A 433 -6.66 37.98 23.23
N ILE A 434 -6.41 37.92 21.93
CA ILE A 434 -5.24 38.53 21.30
C ILE A 434 -5.60 39.89 20.71
N THR A 435 -4.83 40.92 21.07
CA THR A 435 -4.97 42.25 20.46
C THR A 435 -4.48 42.21 19.00
N PRO A 436 -5.32 42.61 18.03
CA PRO A 436 -4.91 42.69 16.62
C PRO A 436 -3.66 43.55 16.41
N GLY A 437 -2.73 43.08 15.58
CA GLY A 437 -1.42 43.70 15.32
C GLY A 437 -0.37 43.43 16.39
N SER A 438 -0.69 42.62 17.41
CA SER A 438 0.32 42.16 18.38
C SER A 438 1.22 41.09 17.76
N ILE A 439 2.49 41.11 18.19
CA ILE A 439 3.50 40.14 17.79
C ILE A 439 3.74 39.19 18.95
N LYS A 440 3.70 37.88 18.68
CA LYS A 440 4.00 36.82 19.65
C LYS A 440 5.13 35.93 19.13
N SER A 441 5.95 35.41 20.04
CA SER A 441 7.07 34.52 19.73
C SER A 441 7.26 33.53 20.88
N ASN A 442 8.13 32.54 20.70
CA ASN A 442 8.52 31.56 21.73
C ASN A 442 7.34 30.75 22.28
N PHE A 443 6.33 30.46 21.47
CA PHE A 443 5.29 29.52 21.84
C PHE A 443 5.69 28.12 21.38
N LYS A 444 5.10 27.11 22.03
CA LYS A 444 5.39 25.72 21.73
C LYS A 444 4.16 24.85 21.69
N PHE A 445 4.21 23.84 20.84
CA PHE A 445 3.21 22.80 20.74
C PHE A 445 3.81 21.52 21.29
N VAL A 446 3.10 20.89 22.21
CA VAL A 446 3.48 19.59 22.77
C VAL A 446 2.38 18.62 22.44
N VAL A 447 2.72 17.52 21.77
CA VAL A 447 1.78 16.41 21.53
C VAL A 447 1.87 15.42 22.69
N GLU A 448 0.72 14.88 23.07
CA GLU A 448 0.58 13.85 24.10
C GLU A 448 -0.38 12.78 23.59
N THR A 449 -0.16 11.54 24.01
CA THR A 449 -1.04 10.41 23.76
C THR A 449 -2.11 10.31 24.86
N ASN A 450 -3.33 9.89 24.50
CA ASN A 450 -4.42 9.72 25.48
C ASN A 450 -4.40 8.36 26.21
N SER A 451 -3.83 7.31 25.60
CA SER A 451 -4.09 5.91 25.98
C SER A 451 -2.89 4.97 25.94
N SER A 452 -1.85 5.29 25.17
CA SER A 452 -0.64 4.47 24.97
C SER A 452 0.61 5.33 25.21
N GLU A 453 1.76 4.73 25.50
CA GLU A 453 3.02 5.49 25.57
C GLU A 453 3.47 5.86 24.15
N ASP A 454 3.88 7.10 23.93
CA ASP A 454 4.58 7.49 22.69
C ASP A 454 5.96 6.80 22.68
N ILE A 455 6.32 6.14 21.58
CA ILE A 455 7.58 5.39 21.53
C ILE A 455 8.82 6.27 21.40
N ASN A 456 8.65 7.55 21.04
CA ASN A 456 9.73 8.50 20.85
C ASN A 456 9.39 9.87 21.44
N PRO A 457 9.32 10.02 22.77
CA PRO A 457 8.93 11.29 23.40
C PRO A 457 9.92 12.45 23.20
N SER A 458 10.99 12.25 22.42
CA SER A 458 12.02 13.26 22.14
C SER A 458 11.66 14.22 21.01
N ASN A 459 10.68 13.86 20.16
CA ASN A 459 10.18 14.70 19.07
C ASN A 459 8.76 15.27 19.32
N ASP A 460 8.20 15.08 20.52
CA ASP A 460 6.85 15.54 20.88
C ASP A 460 6.66 17.07 20.91
N GLU A 461 7.73 17.87 20.74
CA GLU A 461 7.70 19.32 20.90
C GLU A 461 8.08 20.09 19.62
N LEU A 462 7.20 20.99 19.18
CA LEU A 462 7.46 21.99 18.14
C LEU A 462 7.59 23.38 18.76
N MET A 463 8.81 23.91 18.75
CA MET A 463 9.12 25.26 19.24
C MET A 463 9.07 26.31 18.12
N ILE A 464 8.27 27.35 18.30
CA ILE A 464 8.20 28.48 17.35
C ILE A 464 8.87 29.70 17.95
N LYS A 465 10.09 29.96 17.50
CA LYS A 465 10.92 31.08 17.97
C LYS A 465 10.66 32.37 17.19
N GLU A 466 10.24 32.24 15.94
CA GLU A 466 10.03 33.38 15.06
C GLU A 466 8.80 34.20 15.49
N PRO A 467 8.87 35.54 15.40
CA PRO A 467 7.75 36.42 15.73
C PRO A 467 6.62 36.28 14.69
N ILE A 468 5.40 36.04 15.17
CA ILE A 468 4.17 36.02 14.38
C ILE A 468 3.31 37.22 14.73
N GLU A 469 2.89 37.98 13.71
CA GLU A 469 1.89 39.04 13.84
C GLU A 469 0.48 38.47 13.73
N PHE A 470 -0.36 38.77 14.72
CA PHE A 470 -1.76 38.33 14.77
C PHE A 470 -2.69 39.40 14.18
N LEU A 471 -3.14 39.18 12.94
CA LEU A 471 -3.97 40.12 12.18
C LEU A 471 -5.44 40.07 12.59
N GLY A 472 -6.09 41.24 12.70
CA GLY A 472 -7.51 41.33 13.06
C GLY A 472 -8.46 40.69 12.03
N LEU A 473 -9.73 40.53 12.42
CA LEU A 473 -10.78 39.99 11.54
C LEU A 473 -10.87 40.79 10.22
N PRO A 474 -11.06 40.11 9.08
CA PRO A 474 -11.22 40.78 7.79
C PRO A 474 -12.39 41.76 7.86
N ARG A 475 -12.15 43.01 7.49
CA ARG A 475 -13.20 44.02 7.41
C ARG A 475 -14.09 43.70 6.21
N LEU A 476 -15.32 43.26 6.45
CA LEU A 476 -16.36 43.21 5.41
C LEU A 476 -16.64 44.65 4.93
N ILE A 477 -16.07 45.02 3.79
CA ILE A 477 -16.41 46.28 3.13
C ILE A 477 -17.74 46.04 2.41
N TYR A 478 -18.84 46.49 3.01
CA TYR A 478 -20.11 46.63 2.29
C TYR A 478 -19.93 47.73 1.24
N LEU A 479 -19.75 47.34 -0.02
CA LEU A 479 -19.95 48.26 -1.15
C LEU A 479 -21.45 48.44 -1.34
N PRO A 480 -22.02 49.64 -1.17
CA PRO A 480 -23.42 49.86 -1.48
C PRO A 480 -23.65 49.60 -2.98
N LEU A 481 -24.60 48.72 -3.30
CA LEU A 481 -25.10 48.51 -4.65
C LEU A 481 -25.67 49.84 -5.16
N ILE A 482 -24.91 50.54 -6.00
CA ILE A 482 -25.42 51.67 -6.77
C ILE A 482 -26.21 51.08 -7.95
N TYR A 483 -27.52 50.97 -7.81
CA TYR A 483 -28.40 50.75 -8.95
C TYR A 483 -28.31 51.98 -9.87
N LYS A 484 -27.98 51.76 -11.15
CA LYS A 484 -28.03 52.78 -12.20
C LYS A 484 -29.41 52.88 -12.81
#